data_AF-A0A8T3PBM5-F1
#
_entry.id   AF-A0A8T3PBM5-F1
#
_cell.length_a   1.000
_cell.length_b   1.000
_cell.length_c   1.000
_cell.angle_alpha   90.00
_cell.angle_beta   90.00
_cell.angle_gamma   90.00
#
_symmetry.space_group_name_H-M   'P 1'
#
loop_
_entity.id
_entity.type
_entity.pdbx_description
1 polymer ?
#
loop_
_entity_poly.entity_id
_entity_poly.type
_entity_poly.pdbx_seq_one_letter_code
_entity_poly.pdbx_strand_id
1 'polypeptide(L)' 'MRTTLVLDDALLRQAKRRAAERDLTVSDVVNEALRESFRDTSPAAPPFSMVTYGGAGRRVRHEPADFAAELEGEDRRRLG' A
#
# COMPACT_ATOMS: atom_id res chain seq x y z
N MET A 1 5.95 -26.20 4.24
CA MET A 1 6.21 -26.61 2.84
C MET A 1 7.68 -27.02 2.74
N ARG A 2 8.04 -28.02 1.93
CA ARG A 2 9.43 -28.44 1.74
C ARG A 2 9.93 -27.86 0.41
N THR A 3 10.98 -27.04 0.48
CA THR A 3 11.60 -26.41 -0.69
C THR A 3 13.08 -26.77 -0.70
N THR A 4 13.62 -27.12 -1.87
CA THR A 4 15.06 -27.34 -2.06
C THR A 4 15.67 -26.05 -2.58
N LEU A 5 16.70 -25.56 -1.90
CA LEU A 5 17.41 -24.31 -2.23
C LEU A 5 18.86 -24.66 -2.54
N VAL A 6 19.43 -24.02 -3.56
CA VAL A 6 20.87 -24.08 -3.82
C VAL A 6 21.50 -22.89 -3.11
N LEU A 7 22.43 -23.15 -2.18
CA LEU A 7 23.13 -22.14 -1.40
C LEU A 7 24.63 -22.28 -1.64
N ASP A 8 25.32 -21.15 -1.73
CA ASP A 8 26.78 -21.14 -1.73
C ASP A 8 27.34 -21.71 -0.41
N ASP A 9 28.44 -22.44 -0.48
CA ASP A 9 29.06 -23.08 0.68
C ASP A 9 29.47 -22.08 1.76
N ALA A 10 29.95 -20.90 1.37
CA ALA A 10 30.30 -19.85 2.32
C ALA A 10 29.06 -19.31 3.03
N LEU A 11 27.95 -19.15 2.30
CA LEU A 11 26.68 -18.73 2.88
C LEU A 11 26.12 -19.78 3.86
N LEU A 12 26.20 -21.07 3.50
CA LEU A 12 25.77 -22.15 4.40
C LEU A 12 26.62 -22.19 5.69
N ARG A 13 27.94 -21.97 5.58
CA ARG A 13 28.81 -21.86 6.77
C ARG A 13 28.41 -20.69 7.67
N GLN A 14 28.09 -19.55 7.09
CA GLN A 14 27.62 -18.37 7.84
C GLN A 14 26.28 -18.65 8.53
N ALA A 15 25.33 -19.28 7.83
CA ALA A 15 24.03 -19.64 8.39
C ALA A 15 24.17 -20.61 9.58
N LYS A 16 25.03 -21.64 9.46
CA LYS A 16 25.34 -22.58 10.56
C LYS A 16 25.93 -21.88 11.78
N ARG A 17 26.86 -20.95 11.58
CA ARG A 17 27.46 -20.18 12.67
C ARG A 17 26.40 -19.32 13.38
N ARG A 18 25.59 -18.57 12.62
CA ARG A 18 24.51 -17.73 13.18
C ARG A 18 23.45 -18.56 13.92
N ALA A 19 23.17 -19.77 13.42
CA ALA A 19 22.28 -20.72 14.07
C ALA A 19 22.84 -21.18 15.42
N ALA A 20 24.12 -21.57 15.47
CA ALA A 20 24.79 -21.99 16.71
C ALA A 20 24.91 -20.85 17.74
N GLU A 21 25.21 -19.62 17.30
CA GLU A 21 25.30 -18.44 18.18
C GLU A 21 23.98 -18.07 18.84
N ARG A 22 22.84 -18.44 18.23
CA ARG A 22 21.50 -18.03 18.68
C ARG A 22 20.66 -19.20 19.21
N ASP A 23 21.24 -20.39 19.32
CA ASP A 23 20.54 -21.64 19.67
C ASP A 23 19.31 -21.91 18.76
N LEU A 24 19.50 -21.71 17.46
CA LEU A 24 18.49 -21.90 16.41
C LEU A 24 18.91 -22.97 15.41
N THR A 25 17.97 -23.46 14.61
CA THR A 25 18.30 -24.30 13.46
C THR A 25 18.67 -23.45 12.24
N VAL A 26 19.39 -24.04 11.28
CA VAL A 26 19.67 -23.38 9.98
C VAL A 26 18.37 -23.03 9.25
N SER A 27 17.34 -23.88 9.38
CA SER A 27 16.02 -23.61 8.79
C SER A 27 15.39 -22.35 9.37
N ASP A 28 15.50 -22.13 10.69
CA ASP A 28 14.96 -20.93 11.33
C ASP A 28 15.66 -19.68 10.84
N VAL A 29 16.99 -19.73 10.73
CA VAL A 29 17.80 -18.62 10.19
C VAL A 29 17.41 -18.28 8.75
N VAL A 30 17.22 -19.28 7.90
CA VAL A 30 16.80 -19.07 6.50
C VAL A 30 15.39 -18.47 6.44
N ASN A 31 14.45 -18.99 7.23
CA ASN A 31 13.09 -18.47 7.27
C ASN A 31 13.03 -17.02 7.77
N GLU A 32 13.80 -16.68 8.80
CA GLU A 32 13.89 -15.31 9.32
C GLU A 32 14.46 -14.35 8.27
N ALA A 33 15.55 -14.74 7.59
CA ALA A 33 16.14 -13.93 6.53
C ALA A 33 15.16 -13.68 5.37
N LEU A 34 14.40 -14.70 4.97
CA LEU A 34 13.37 -14.56 3.94
C LEU A 34 12.23 -13.64 4.39
N ARG A 35 11.75 -13.79 5.63
CA ARG A 35 10.70 -12.91 6.18
C ARG A 35 11.15 -11.46 6.22
N GLU A 36 12.41 -11.23 6.59
CA GLU A 36 12.99 -9.89 6.60
C GLU A 36 13.09 -9.33 5.17
N SER A 37 13.55 -10.12 4.19
CA SER A 37 13.69 -9.66 2.81
C SER A 37 12.35 -9.34 2.14
N PHE A 38 11.27 -10.02 2.54
CA PHE A 38 9.92 -9.78 2.02
C PHE A 38 9.11 -8.82 2.89
N ARG A 39 9.66 -8.29 3.99
CA ARG A 39 8.95 -7.28 4.78
C ARG A 39 8.81 -6.04 3.92
N ASP A 40 7.57 -5.60 3.71
CA ASP A 40 7.30 -4.35 3.02
C ASP A 40 7.84 -3.21 3.89
N THR A 41 8.88 -2.55 3.38
CA THR A 41 9.52 -1.39 4.04
C THR A 41 9.06 -0.08 3.41
N SER A 42 8.12 -0.14 2.46
CA SER A 42 7.62 1.06 1.81
C SER A 42 6.97 1.95 2.87
N PRO A 43 7.41 3.21 3.01
CA PRO A 43 6.78 4.12 3.95
C PRO A 43 5.29 4.22 3.60
N ALA A 44 4.44 4.10 4.62
CA ALA A 44 3.01 4.27 4.44
C ALA A 44 2.78 5.60 3.70
N ALA A 45 2.15 5.53 2.53
CA ALA A 45 1.84 6.74 1.78
C ALA A 45 1.01 7.67 2.68
N PRO A 46 1.34 8.97 2.75
CA PRO A 46 0.53 9.90 3.51
C PRO A 46 -0.91 9.86 2.99
N PRO A 47 -1.92 10.09 3.83
CA PRO A 47 -3.31 10.16 3.39
C PRO A 47 -3.43 11.11 2.20
N PHE A 48 -3.93 10.60 1.08
CA PHE A 48 -4.19 11.43 -0.08
C PHE A 48 -5.34 12.39 0.24
N SER A 49 -5.08 13.69 0.13
CA SER A 49 -6.09 14.74 0.23
C SER A 49 -6.23 15.42 -1.13
N MET A 50 -7.37 15.23 -1.78
CA MET A 50 -7.69 15.95 -3.01
C MET A 50 -8.13 17.36 -2.65
N VAL A 51 -7.42 18.37 -3.16
CA VAL A 51 -7.88 19.76 -3.11
C VAL A 51 -9.15 19.84 -3.95
N THR A 52 -10.29 20.07 -3.30
CA THR A 52 -11.58 20.25 -3.96
C THR A 52 -11.94 21.74 -3.92
N TYR A 53 -12.56 22.23 -4.98
CA TYR A 53 -13.12 23.57 -5.02
C TYR A 53 -14.57 23.52 -4.51
N GLY A 54 -14.94 24.43 -3.62
CA GLY A 54 -16.21 24.42 -2.89
C GLY A 54 -15.96 24.51 -1.39
N GLY A 55 -16.67 25.40 -0.69
CA GLY A 55 -16.50 25.58 0.76
C GLY A 55 -16.72 24.28 1.54
N ALA A 56 -16.25 24.23 2.80
CA ALA A 56 -16.41 23.10 3.72
C ALA A 56 -17.87 22.88 4.19
N GLY A 57 -18.81 22.92 3.25
CA GLY A 57 -20.22 22.66 3.45
C GLY A 57 -20.54 21.18 3.41
N ARG A 58 -21.80 20.86 3.77
CA ARG A 58 -22.36 19.52 3.69
C ARG A 58 -22.07 18.92 2.31
N ARG A 59 -21.47 17.72 2.28
CA ARG A 59 -21.34 16.94 1.04
C ARG A 59 -22.76 16.65 0.55
N VAL A 60 -23.20 17.39 -0.46
CA VAL A 60 -24.49 17.15 -1.12
C VAL A 60 -24.24 16.14 -2.23
N ARG A 61 -24.99 15.04 -2.20
CA ARG A 61 -24.97 14.07 -3.28
C ARG A 61 -25.79 14.67 -4.42
N HIS A 62 -25.13 15.02 -5.51
CA HIS A 62 -25.78 15.49 -6.73
C HIS A 62 -25.85 14.33 -7.73
N GLU A 63 -27.00 14.13 -8.32
CA GLU A 63 -27.16 13.28 -9.51
C GLU A 63 -26.94 14.12 -10.78
N PRO A 64 -26.54 13.52 -11.91
CA PRO A 64 -26.36 14.25 -13.18
C PRO A 64 -27.55 15.13 -13.58
N ALA A 65 -28.76 14.71 -13.23
CA ALA A 65 -30.00 15.46 -13.51
C ALA A 65 -30.08 16.80 -12.76
N ASP A 66 -29.48 16.91 -11.57
CA ASP A 66 -29.51 18.14 -10.77
C ASP A 66 -28.72 19.26 -11.46
N PHE A 67 -27.60 18.90 -12.11
CA PHE A 67 -26.79 19.84 -12.88
C PHE A 67 -27.49 20.31 -14.15
N ALA A 68 -28.17 19.39 -14.85
CA ALA A 68 -28.93 19.72 -16.06
C ALA A 68 -30.04 20.74 -15.76
N ALA A 69 -30.79 20.53 -14.67
CA ALA A 69 -31.84 21.44 -14.24
C ALA A 69 -31.30 22.83 -13.86
N GLU A 70 -30.15 22.91 -13.19
CA GLU A 70 -29.54 24.20 -12.85
C GLU A 70 -29.04 24.94 -14.10
N LEU A 71 -28.46 24.22 -15.07
CA LEU A 71 -27.99 24.79 -16.34
C LEU A 71 -29.16 25.39 -17.14
N GLU A 72 -30.26 24.65 -17.26
CA GLU A 72 -31.49 25.15 -17.91
C GLU A 72 -32.08 26.37 -17.19
N GLY A 73 -31.94 26.41 -15.86
CA GLY A 73 -32.31 27.56 -15.05
C GLY A 73 -31.45 28.80 -15.33
N GLU A 74 -30.13 28.64 -15.42
CA GLU A 74 -29.21 29.72 -15.82
C GLU A 74 -29.49 30.25 -17.22
N ASP A 75 -29.71 29.37 -18.20
CA ASP A 75 -30.01 29.76 -19.57
C ASP A 75 -31.29 30.58 -19.65
N ARG A 76 -32.34 30.17 -18.93
CA ARG A 76 -33.61 30.91 -18.85
C ARG A 76 -33.43 32.29 -18.20
N ARG A 77 -32.52 32.42 -17.22
CA ARG A 77 -32.19 33.71 -16.56
C ARG A 77 -31.34 34.62 -17.43
N ARG A 78 -30.52 34.09 -18.33
CA ARG A 78 -29.66 34.88 -19.24
C ARG A 78 -30.36 35.31 -20.53
N LEU A 79 -31.35 34.55 -20.99
CA LEU A 79 -32.00 34.76 -22.29
C LEU A 79 -33.41 35.37 -22.20
N GLY A 80 -33.92 35.63 -20.99
CA GLY A 80 -35.15 36.38 -20.72
C GLY A 80 -34.86 37.81 -20.28
#